data_AF-A0A4Q7VUU0-F1
#
_entry.id   AF-A0A4Q7VUU0-F1
#
_cell.length_a   1.000
_cell.length_b   1.000
_cell.length_c   1.000
_cell.angle_alpha   90.00
_cell.angle_beta   90.00
_cell.angle_gamma   90.00
#
_symmetry.space_group_name_H-M   'P 1'
#
loop_
_entity.id
_entity.type
_entity.pdbx_description
1 polymer ?
#
loop_
_entity_poly.entity_id
_entity_poly.type
_entity_poly.pdbx_seq_one_letter_code
_entity_poly.pdbx_strand_id
1 'polypeptide(L)'
;MLITDSNRPYHEATRSQMRSLLEARLDQLPESFRTVFVLRSVEEMSVKETALCLGMPEATVRSRHHRANAMLRKLLARDLDSTARDTFEFDGDNCDRIVANVLQRVPAA
;
A
#
# COMPACT_ATOMS: atom_id res chain seq x y z
N MET A 1 -3.13 15.72 -29.80
CA MET A 1 -3.90 15.83 -28.54
C MET A 1 -3.10 15.13 -27.45
N LEU A 2 -2.19 15.84 -26.80
CA LEU A 2 -1.41 15.32 -25.67
C LEU A 2 -1.96 15.99 -24.42
N ILE A 3 -2.63 15.23 -23.57
CA ILE A 3 -2.88 15.65 -22.20
C ILE A 3 -1.50 15.55 -21.52
N THR A 4 -0.75 16.64 -21.51
CA THR A 4 0.39 16.79 -20.59
C THR A 4 -0.21 16.91 -19.20
N ASP A 5 -0.22 15.78 -18.51
CA ASP A 5 -0.64 15.68 -17.11
C ASP A 5 0.32 16.50 -16.25
N SER A 6 -0.13 17.68 -15.82
CA SER A 6 0.56 18.60 -14.92
C SER A 6 0.89 17.97 -13.55
N ASN A 7 0.48 16.72 -13.32
CA ASN A 7 0.56 16.01 -12.05
C ASN A 7 1.57 14.85 -12.04
N ARG A 8 2.44 14.70 -13.06
CA ARG A 8 3.48 13.64 -13.10
C ARG A 8 4.31 13.49 -11.81
N PRO A 9 4.85 14.56 -11.19
CA PRO A 9 5.64 14.44 -9.97
C PRO A 9 4.82 13.89 -8.79
N TYR A 10 3.56 14.30 -8.68
CA TYR A 10 2.63 13.80 -7.67
C TYR A 10 2.30 12.32 -7.88
N HIS A 11 2.05 11.91 -9.13
CA HIS A 11 1.80 10.50 -9.45
C HIS A 11 3.02 9.61 -9.18
N GLU A 12 4.23 10.09 -9.45
CA GLU A 12 5.48 9.40 -9.11
C GLU A 12 5.68 9.28 -7.60
N ALA A 13 5.47 10.37 -6.85
CA ALA A 13 5.53 10.38 -5.40
C ALA A 13 4.51 9.39 -4.78
N THR A 14 3.26 9.42 -5.27
CA THR A 14 2.19 8.50 -4.83
C THR A 14 2.56 7.05 -5.09
N ARG A 15 3.08 6.73 -6.29
CA ARG A 15 3.55 5.37 -6.62
C ARG A 15 4.70 4.93 -5.71
N SER A 16 5.63 5.83 -5.39
CA SER A 16 6.74 5.54 -4.49
C SER A 16 6.25 5.24 -3.08
N GLN A 17 5.32 6.04 -2.55
CA GLN A 17 4.72 5.81 -1.23
C GLN A 17 4.00 4.47 -1.17
N MET A 18 3.19 4.14 -2.19
CA MET A 18 2.50 2.86 -2.28
C MET A 18 3.48 1.68 -2.34
N ARG A 19 4.60 1.83 -3.08
CA ARG A 19 5.65 0.81 -3.14
C ARG A 19 6.29 0.59 -1.76
N SER A 20 6.71 1.67 -1.10
CA SER A 20 7.33 1.59 0.23
C SER A 20 6.37 0.98 1.28
N LEU A 21 5.07 1.27 1.19
CA LEU A 21 4.07 0.63 2.05
C LEU A 21 4.03 -0.89 1.81
N LEU A 22 3.96 -1.32 0.55
CA LEU A 22 3.94 -2.73 0.18
C LEU A 22 5.21 -3.47 0.64
N GLU A 23 6.38 -2.87 0.41
CA GLU A 23 7.68 -3.39 0.87
C GLU A 23 7.68 -3.57 2.39
N ALA A 24 7.27 -2.54 3.14
CA ALA A 24 7.21 -2.59 4.61
C ALA A 24 6.23 -3.65 5.13
N ARG A 25 5.13 -3.95 4.40
CA ARG A 25 4.21 -5.03 4.79
C ARG A 25 4.73 -6.41 4.41
N LEU A 26 5.39 -6.53 3.25
CA LEU A 26 6.06 -7.77 2.85
C LEU A 26 7.16 -8.15 3.85
N ASP A 27 7.87 -7.17 4.40
CA ASP A 27 8.88 -7.38 5.44
C ASP A 27 8.33 -7.89 6.78
N GLN A 28 7.02 -7.75 7.02
CA GLN A 28 6.36 -8.33 8.20
C GLN A 28 5.93 -9.79 8.00
N LEU A 29 5.88 -10.28 6.74
CA LEU A 29 5.60 -11.69 6.50
C LEU A 29 6.80 -12.54 6.97
N PRO A 30 6.58 -13.72 7.56
CA PRO A 30 7.68 -14.65 7.82
C PRO A 30 8.38 -15.01 6.51
N GLU A 31 9.72 -15.14 6.56
CA GLU A 31 10.58 -15.31 5.38
C GLU A 31 10.08 -16.40 4.43
N SER A 32 9.72 -17.57 4.96
CA SER A 32 9.20 -18.69 4.16
C SER A 32 7.93 -18.38 3.34
N PHE A 33 7.10 -17.44 3.79
CA PHE A 33 5.91 -16.98 3.04
C PHE A 33 6.28 -15.84 2.09
N ARG A 34 7.15 -14.92 2.51
CA ARG A 34 7.64 -13.81 1.68
C ARG A 34 8.35 -14.33 0.44
N THR A 35 9.27 -15.28 0.58
CA THR A 35 10.01 -15.87 -0.55
C THR A 35 9.06 -16.52 -1.55
N VAL A 36 8.08 -17.31 -1.08
CA VAL A 36 7.08 -17.93 -1.97
C VAL A 36 6.19 -16.88 -2.63
N PHE A 37 5.86 -15.78 -1.96
CA PHE A 37 5.09 -14.69 -2.55
C PHE A 37 5.89 -13.99 -3.65
N VAL A 38 7.14 -13.60 -3.40
CA VAL A 38 7.99 -12.91 -4.37
C VAL A 38 8.17 -13.75 -5.64
N LEU A 39 8.57 -15.01 -5.51
CA LEU A 39 8.78 -15.89 -6.67
C LEU A 39 7.51 -16.08 -7.51
N ARG A 40 6.32 -16.13 -6.86
CA ARG A 40 5.06 -16.41 -7.55
C ARG A 40 4.31 -15.18 -8.07
N SER A 41 4.39 -14.05 -7.37
CA SER A 41 3.63 -12.83 -7.67
C SER A 41 4.47 -11.71 -8.27
N VAL A 42 5.78 -11.69 -8.03
CA VAL A 42 6.68 -10.65 -8.53
C VAL A 42 7.49 -11.19 -9.71
N GLU A 43 8.11 -12.35 -9.53
CA GLU A 43 8.90 -13.00 -10.58
C GLU A 43 8.04 -13.87 -11.53
N GLU A 44 6.73 -13.97 -11.25
CA GLU A 44 5.75 -14.73 -12.04
C GLU A 44 6.12 -16.22 -12.32
N MET A 45 7.07 -16.79 -11.58
CA MET A 45 7.52 -18.19 -11.74
C MET A 45 6.37 -19.14 -11.49
N SER A 46 6.27 -20.25 -12.21
CA SER A 46 5.25 -21.29 -12.01
C SER A 46 5.34 -21.97 -10.64
N VAL A 47 4.27 -22.68 -10.22
CA VAL A 47 4.28 -23.48 -8.98
C VAL A 47 5.37 -24.53 -9.02
N LYS A 48 5.55 -25.17 -10.19
CA LYS A 48 6.56 -26.20 -10.43
C LYS A 48 7.98 -25.64 -10.33
N GLU A 49 8.26 -24.51 -10.97
CA GLU A 49 9.58 -23.86 -10.90
C GLU A 49 9.90 -23.42 -9.47
N THR A 50 8.91 -22.84 -8.76
CA THR A 50 9.08 -22.44 -7.37
C THR A 50 9.35 -23.64 -6.46
N ALA A 51 8.65 -24.76 -6.68
CA ALA A 51 8.85 -26.01 -5.93
C ALA A 51 10.25 -26.58 -6.12
N LEU A 52 10.75 -26.58 -7.37
CA LEU A 52 12.11 -26.99 -7.71
C LEU A 52 13.16 -26.05 -7.08
N CYS A 53 12.96 -24.74 -7.19
CA CYS A 53 13.88 -23.73 -6.67
C CYS A 53 14.02 -23.81 -5.13
N LEU A 54 12.92 -24.05 -4.42
CA LEU A 54 12.90 -24.08 -2.95
C LEU A 54 13.02 -25.49 -2.36
N GLY A 55 13.14 -26.54 -3.19
CA GLY A 55 13.26 -27.93 -2.74
C GLY A 55 12.06 -28.42 -1.91
N MET A 56 10.85 -28.00 -2.28
CA MET A 56 9.62 -28.28 -1.50
C MET A 56 8.46 -28.76 -2.39
N PRO A 57 7.47 -29.49 -1.85
CA PRO A 57 6.34 -29.98 -2.64
C PRO A 57 5.49 -28.85 -3.24
N GLU A 58 4.97 -29.05 -4.46
CA GLU A 58 4.08 -28.08 -5.12
C GLU A 58 2.83 -27.75 -4.26
N ALA A 59 2.28 -28.74 -3.55
CA ALA A 59 1.15 -28.52 -2.65
C ALA A 59 1.49 -27.54 -1.51
N THR A 60 2.73 -27.61 -1.01
CA THR A 60 3.24 -26.69 0.01
C THR A 60 3.48 -25.29 -0.59
N VAL A 61 3.95 -25.18 -1.84
CA VAL A 61 4.04 -23.89 -2.54
C VAL A 61 2.66 -23.24 -2.68
N ARG A 62 1.64 -23.98 -3.17
CA ARG A 62 0.28 -23.45 -3.33
C ARG A 62 -0.30 -22.95 -2.00
N SER A 63 -0.20 -23.76 -0.96
CA SER A 63 -0.72 -23.40 0.37
C SER A 63 0.06 -22.24 0.99
N ARG A 64 1.40 -22.20 0.89
CA ARG A 64 2.19 -21.06 1.36
C ARG A 64 1.87 -19.78 0.59
N HIS A 65 1.75 -19.85 -0.73
CA HIS A 65 1.42 -18.69 -1.56
C HIS A 65 0.03 -18.12 -1.20
N HIS A 66 -0.96 -18.99 -1.05
CA HIS A 66 -2.30 -18.58 -0.62
C HIS A 66 -2.27 -17.92 0.77
N ARG A 67 -1.56 -18.52 1.73
CA ARG A 67 -1.42 -17.95 3.09
C ARG A 67 -0.65 -16.64 3.08
N ALA A 68 0.40 -16.50 2.28
CA ALA A 68 1.15 -15.25 2.12
C ALA A 68 0.24 -14.13 1.59
N ASN A 69 -0.54 -14.40 0.54
CA ASN A 69 -1.54 -13.46 0.01
C ASN A 69 -2.56 -13.03 1.08
N ALA A 70 -3.09 -13.98 1.85
CA ALA A 70 -4.05 -13.69 2.91
C ALA A 70 -3.44 -12.83 4.04
N MET A 71 -2.19 -13.11 4.42
CA MET A 71 -1.46 -12.32 5.42
C MET A 71 -1.22 -10.89 4.93
N LEU A 72 -0.71 -10.73 3.71
CA LEU A 72 -0.45 -9.41 3.13
C LEU A 72 -1.74 -8.59 3.02
N ARG A 73 -2.83 -9.19 2.53
CA ARG A 73 -4.15 -8.53 2.48
C ARG A 73 -4.63 -8.07 3.85
N LYS A 74 -4.43 -8.88 4.89
CA LYS A 74 -4.81 -8.53 6.27
C LYS A 74 -3.98 -7.37 6.81
N LEU A 75 -2.69 -7.32 6.51
CA LEU A 75 -1.82 -6.21 6.91
C LEU A 75 -2.24 -4.92 6.22
N LEU A 76 -2.45 -4.96 4.90
CA LEU A 76 -2.88 -3.79 4.13
C LEU A 76 -4.28 -3.31 4.53
N ALA A 77 -5.21 -4.22 4.82
CA ALA A 77 -6.53 -3.85 5.31
C ALA A 77 -6.45 -3.05 6.62
N ARG A 78 -5.54 -3.38 7.53
CA ARG A 78 -5.33 -2.61 8.77
C ARG A 78 -4.82 -1.20 8.51
N ASP A 79 -3.91 -1.03 7.55
CA ASP A 79 -3.41 0.29 7.16
C ASP A 79 -4.48 1.15 6.49
N LEU A 80 -5.35 0.52 5.71
CA LEU A 80 -6.51 1.18 5.14
C LEU A 80 -7.54 1.52 6.21
N ASP A 81 -7.79 0.64 7.18
CA ASP A 81 -8.74 0.88 8.27
C ASP A 81 -8.30 2.03 9.20
N SER A 82 -6.99 2.26 9.38
CA SER A 82 -6.50 3.45 10.07
C SER A 82 -6.71 4.69 9.21
N THR A 83 -6.23 4.66 7.96
CA THR A 83 -6.33 5.81 7.04
C THR A 83 -7.77 6.22 6.80
N ALA A 84 -8.70 5.27 6.67
CA ALA A 84 -10.10 5.53 6.40
C ALA A 84 -10.81 6.25 7.57
N ARG A 85 -10.38 6.00 8.82
CA ARG A 85 -10.88 6.76 9.97
C ARG A 85 -10.43 8.21 9.89
N ASP A 86 -9.18 8.42 9.53
CA ASP A 86 -8.56 9.74 9.45
C ASP A 86 -9.05 10.53 8.21
N THR A 87 -9.52 9.83 7.17
CA THR A 87 -9.98 10.45 5.90
C THR A 87 -11.21 11.35 6.09
N PHE A 88 -12.05 11.06 7.07
CA PHE A 88 -13.25 11.83 7.39
C PHE A 88 -13.18 12.47 8.78
N GLU A 89 -12.05 12.36 9.47
CA GLU A 89 -11.83 13.16 10.67
C GLU A 89 -11.87 14.62 10.23
N PHE A 90 -12.75 15.40 10.86
CA PHE A 90 -13.06 16.76 10.48
C PHE A 90 -11.75 17.52 10.21
N ASP A 91 -11.57 18.05 9.00
CA ASP A 91 -10.41 18.84 8.54
C ASP A 91 -10.39 20.22 9.25
N GLY A 92 -10.58 20.19 10.58
CA GLY A 92 -10.78 21.29 11.49
C GLY A 92 -9.58 22.22 11.44
N ASP A 93 -8.36 21.70 11.39
CA ASP A 93 -7.16 22.52 11.27
C ASP A 93 -7.13 23.35 9.97
N ASN A 94 -7.58 22.78 8.86
CA ASN A 94 -7.65 23.50 7.59
C ASN A 94 -8.81 24.49 7.57
N CYS A 95 -9.99 24.09 8.06
CA CYS A 95 -11.14 24.96 8.26
C CYS A 95 -10.82 26.13 9.19
N ASP A 96 -10.19 25.88 10.33
CA ASP A 96 -9.79 26.86 11.35
C ASP A 96 -8.77 27.84 10.78
N ARG A 97 -7.79 27.36 10.00
CA ARG A 97 -6.85 28.21 9.29
C ARG A 97 -7.56 29.11 8.27
N ILE A 98 -8.52 28.58 7.50
CA ILE A 98 -9.28 29.38 6.53
C ILE A 98 -10.17 30.40 7.25
N VAL A 99 -10.90 29.97 8.29
CA VAL A 99 -11.78 30.81 9.11
C VAL A 99 -10.97 31.92 9.78
N ALA A 100 -9.82 31.63 10.38
CA ALA A 100 -8.94 32.62 10.98
C ALA A 100 -8.49 33.68 9.96
N ASN A 101 -8.10 33.26 8.76
CA ASN A 101 -7.70 34.17 7.67
C ASN A 101 -8.87 35.04 7.18
N VAL A 102 -10.09 34.51 7.15
CA VAL A 102 -11.30 35.26 6.77
C VAL A 102 -11.64 36.27 7.87
N LEU A 103 -11.67 35.85 9.13
CA LEU A 103 -11.97 36.72 10.28
C LEU A 103 -10.97 37.87 10.40
N GLN A 104 -9.69 37.67 10.09
CA GLN A 104 -8.70 38.75 10.03
C GLN A 104 -8.96 39.80 8.95
N ARG A 105 -9.76 39.47 7.93
CA ARG A 105 -10.06 40.35 6.79
C ARG A 105 -11.41 41.04 6.91
N VAL A 106 -12.26 40.63 7.84
CA VAL A 106 -13.54 41.29 8.10
C VAL A 106 -13.31 42.40 9.12
N PRO A 107 -13.60 43.68 8.80
CA PRO A 107 -13.52 44.75 9.78
C PRO A 107 -14.51 44.45 10.91
N ALA A 108 -14.07 44.60 12.17
CA ALA A 108 -14.94 44.50 13.32
C ALA A 108 -16.08 45.52 13.16
N ALA A 109 -17.31 45.02 13.13
CA ALA A 109 -18.53 45.83 13.04
C ALA A 109 -18.75 46.63 14.33
#